data_AF-F0KG55-F1
#
_entry.id   AF-F0KG55-F1
#
_cell.length_a   1.000
_cell.length_b   1.000
_cell.length_c   1.000
_cell.angle_alpha   90.00
_cell.angle_beta   90.00
_cell.angle_gamma   90.00
#
_symmetry.space_group_name_H-M   'P 1'
#
loop_
_entity.id
_entity.type
_entity.pdbx_description
1 polymer ?
#
loop_
_entity_poly.entity_id
_entity_poly.type
_entity_poly.pdbx_seq_one_letter_code
_entity_poly.pdbx_strand_id
1 'polypeptide(L)'
;MISLTAITAVLGALVPLIVAYISSRHNFKKHPRLEFSESIEAAKEFDAILISTESQLVKDRIAQKLIMKKNINFLETRYFYRYVDMELWVERYIDVRRYIEPIIDDNNEIVELKNRYTMTKNILFLCMYFLCGVLAVIPLLFLHHYLEILNQSINNIKFLLTFNLIAWPILSGCIALISLHKANKISDAYNFLKKFQNERIKVKE
;
A
#
# COMPACT_ATOMS: atom_id res chain seq x y z
N MET A 1 -33.64 -18.68 22.98
CA MET A 1 -33.74 -17.81 21.79
C MET A 1 -33.49 -16.38 22.24
N ILE A 2 -32.39 -15.75 21.79
CA ILE A 2 -32.15 -14.33 22.04
C ILE A 2 -33.03 -13.57 21.03
N SER A 3 -33.93 -12.70 21.51
CA SER A 3 -34.84 -11.95 20.64
C SER A 3 -34.07 -10.90 19.84
N LEU A 4 -34.47 -10.68 18.58
CA LEU A 4 -33.87 -9.70 17.68
C LEU A 4 -33.80 -8.29 18.31
N THR A 5 -34.77 -7.95 19.15
CA THR A 5 -34.86 -6.70 19.91
C THR A 5 -33.73 -6.51 20.93
N ALA A 6 -33.25 -7.59 21.57
CA ALA A 6 -32.14 -7.55 22.50
C ALA A 6 -30.82 -7.28 21.76
N ILE A 7 -30.65 -7.87 20.57
CA ILE A 7 -29.46 -7.68 19.73
C ILE A 7 -29.40 -6.23 19.22
N THR A 8 -30.53 -5.66 18.78
CA THR A 8 -30.59 -4.26 18.32
C THR A 8 -30.37 -3.25 19.45
N ALA A 9 -30.84 -3.54 20.66
CA ALA A 9 -30.63 -2.66 21.82
C ALA A 9 -29.16 -2.65 22.27
N VAL A 10 -28.51 -3.84 22.29
CA VAL A 10 -27.10 -3.98 22.63
C VAL A 10 -26.21 -3.29 21.58
N LEU A 11 -26.48 -3.49 20.29
CA LEU A 11 -25.75 -2.82 19.21
C LEU A 11 -25.99 -1.30 19.20
N GLY A 12 -27.22 -0.85 19.48
CA GLY A 12 -27.58 0.56 19.56
C GLY A 12 -26.85 1.32 20.67
N ALA A 13 -26.53 0.66 21.79
CA ALA A 13 -25.75 1.25 22.87
C ALA A 13 -24.22 1.12 22.66
N LEU A 14 -23.76 0.03 22.05
CA LEU A 14 -22.33 -0.21 21.82
C LEU A 14 -21.74 0.68 20.72
N VAL A 15 -22.48 0.92 19.63
CA VAL A 15 -21.97 1.70 18.49
C VAL A 15 -21.58 3.14 18.89
N PRO A 16 -22.41 3.93 19.60
CA PRO A 16 -22.02 5.26 20.04
C PRO A 16 -20.83 5.26 21.01
N LEU A 17 -20.74 4.24 21.86
CA LEU A 17 -19.67 4.09 22.86
C LEU A 17 -18.32 3.75 22.18
N ILE A 18 -18.36 2.89 21.16
CA ILE A 18 -17.20 2.59 20.32
C ILE A 18 -16.79 3.83 19.51
N VAL A 19 -17.74 4.57 18.94
CA VAL A 19 -17.46 5.82 18.20
C VAL A 19 -16.86 6.87 19.12
N ALA A 20 -17.38 7.04 20.34
CA ALA A 20 -16.86 7.99 21.32
C ALA A 20 -15.45 7.59 21.81
N TYR A 21 -15.20 6.29 22.01
CA TYR A 21 -13.89 5.76 22.38
C TYR A 21 -12.85 5.92 21.25
N ILE A 22 -13.24 5.64 20.01
CA ILE A 22 -12.38 5.85 18.84
C ILE A 22 -12.11 7.35 18.66
N SER A 23 -13.14 8.20 18.77
CA SER A 23 -13.02 9.65 18.70
C SER A 23 -12.08 10.18 19.76
N SER A 24 -12.29 9.85 21.04
CA SER A 24 -11.46 10.35 22.14
C SER A 24 -10.00 9.90 22.00
N ARG A 25 -9.74 8.69 21.50
CA ARG A 25 -8.39 8.20 21.24
C ARG A 25 -7.70 8.90 20.07
N HIS A 26 -8.44 9.40 19.09
CA HIS A 26 -7.89 10.06 17.89
C HIS A 26 -7.94 11.60 17.96
N ASN A 27 -8.71 12.20 18.88
CA ASN A 27 -8.88 13.65 19.00
C ASN A 27 -7.90 14.36 19.94
N PHE A 28 -6.94 13.66 20.55
CA PHE A 28 -5.79 14.32 21.18
C PHE A 28 -4.81 14.82 20.12
N LYS A 29 -5.26 15.69 19.22
CA LYS A 29 -4.34 16.53 18.46
C LYS A 29 -3.70 17.49 19.45
N LYS A 30 -2.36 17.54 19.47
CA LYS A 30 -1.65 18.44 20.39
C LYS A 30 -1.98 19.87 19.96
N HIS A 31 -1.83 20.82 20.89
CA HIS A 31 -2.02 22.22 20.53
C HIS A 31 -1.05 22.58 19.38
N PRO A 32 -1.48 23.28 18.31
CA PRO A 32 -0.67 23.50 17.10
C PRO A 32 0.73 24.05 17.40
N ARG A 33 0.85 24.97 18.37
CA ARG A 33 2.15 25.51 18.81
C ARG A 33 3.14 24.44 19.32
N LEU A 34 2.65 23.42 20.01
CA LEU A 34 3.47 22.32 20.51
C LEU A 34 3.90 21.39 19.36
N GLU A 35 3.01 21.14 18.40
CA GLU A 35 3.33 20.36 17.20
C GLU A 35 4.41 21.06 16.36
N PHE A 36 4.30 22.38 16.17
CA PHE A 36 5.31 23.17 15.47
C PHE A 36 6.65 23.24 16.21
N SER A 37 6.67 23.34 17.53
CA SER A 37 7.94 23.33 18.27
C SER A 37 8.63 21.97 18.19
N GLU A 38 7.86 20.88 18.27
CA GLU A 38 8.39 19.51 18.16
C GLU A 38 8.96 19.23 16.75
N SER A 39 8.31 19.72 15.69
CA SER A 39 8.82 19.55 14.32
C SER A 39 10.11 20.35 14.07
N ILE A 40 10.21 21.56 14.61
CA ILE A 40 11.44 22.38 14.54
C ILE A 40 12.59 21.71 15.31
N GLU A 41 12.31 21.15 16.49
CA GLU A 41 13.31 20.43 17.28
C GLU A 41 13.78 19.16 16.53
N ALA A 42 12.86 18.40 15.95
CA ALA A 42 13.20 17.23 15.14
C ALA A 42 14.04 17.58 13.90
N ALA A 43 13.77 18.72 13.25
CA ALA A 43 14.58 19.21 12.12
C ALA A 43 16.00 19.55 12.57
N LYS A 44 16.15 20.26 13.69
CA LYS A 44 17.48 20.58 14.27
C LYS A 44 18.27 19.34 14.66
N GLU A 45 17.61 18.36 15.28
CA GLU A 45 18.22 17.07 15.62
C GLU A 45 18.69 16.33 14.35
N PHE A 46 17.88 16.35 13.29
CA PHE A 46 18.23 15.73 12.02
C PHE A 46 19.44 16.40 11.37
N ASP A 47 19.48 17.74 11.33
CA ASP A 47 20.61 18.51 10.80
C ASP A 47 21.92 18.20 11.56
N ALA A 48 21.85 18.11 12.89
CA ALA A 48 23.01 17.76 13.71
C ALA A 48 23.56 16.36 13.40
N ILE A 49 22.69 15.44 12.98
CA ILE A 49 23.04 14.04 12.73
C ILE A 49 23.57 13.79 11.32
N LEU A 50 23.32 14.70 10.36
CA LEU A 50 23.84 14.60 9.00
C LEU A 50 25.35 14.36 8.95
N ILE A 51 26.10 14.96 9.88
CA ILE A 51 27.58 14.91 9.94
C ILE A 51 28.07 13.99 11.10
N SER A 52 27.15 13.44 11.90
CA SER A 52 27.50 12.64 13.07
C SER A 52 28.01 11.23 12.73
N THR A 53 28.83 10.66 13.61
CA THR A 53 29.31 9.26 13.57
C THR A 53 28.37 8.29 14.29
N GLU A 54 27.17 8.74 14.65
CA GLU A 54 26.17 7.95 15.36
C GLU A 54 25.77 6.69 14.59
N SER A 55 25.33 5.66 15.34
CA SER A 55 24.92 4.39 14.76
C SER A 55 23.72 4.57 13.80
N GLN A 56 23.65 3.74 12.76
CA GLN A 56 22.57 3.78 11.76
C GLN A 56 21.16 3.68 12.39
N LEU A 57 21.02 2.91 13.47
CA LEU A 57 19.75 2.76 14.20
C LEU A 57 19.28 4.08 14.84
N VAL A 58 20.22 4.87 15.38
CA VAL A 58 19.91 6.19 15.96
C VAL A 58 19.51 7.15 14.85
N LYS A 59 20.24 7.14 13.74
CA LYS A 59 19.93 7.94 12.55
C LYS A 59 18.54 7.63 11.99
N ASP A 60 18.19 6.36 11.89
CA ASP A 60 16.88 5.92 11.41
C ASP A 60 15.75 6.33 12.36
N ARG A 61 15.96 6.26 13.68
CA ARG A 61 14.95 6.73 14.66
C ARG A 61 14.67 8.23 14.55
N ILE A 62 15.70 9.02 14.31
CA ILE A 62 15.57 10.48 14.22
C ILE A 62 14.95 10.88 12.88
N ALA A 63 15.28 10.17 11.80
CA ALA A 63 14.57 10.27 10.53
C ALA A 63 13.06 9.95 10.66
N GLN A 64 12.71 8.90 11.40
CA GLN A 64 11.30 8.54 11.66
C GLN A 64 10.59 9.57 12.53
N LYS A 65 11.30 10.21 13.48
CA LYS A 65 10.78 11.31 14.29
C LYS A 65 10.47 12.53 13.43
N LEU A 66 11.40 12.93 12.54
CA LEU A 66 11.23 14.05 11.63
C LEU A 66 10.01 13.88 10.70
N ILE A 67 9.88 12.71 10.08
CA ILE A 67 8.81 12.42 9.12
C ILE A 67 7.49 12.03 9.80
N MET A 68 7.53 11.72 11.10
CA MET A 68 6.41 11.14 11.84
C MET A 68 5.87 9.84 11.23
N LYS A 69 6.73 9.06 10.55
CA LYS A 69 6.38 7.75 9.96
C LYS A 69 7.46 6.73 10.31
N LYS A 70 7.04 5.53 10.73
CA LYS A 70 7.96 4.45 11.17
C LYS A 70 8.68 3.71 10.03
N ASN A 71 8.20 3.85 8.80
CA ASN A 71 8.62 3.01 7.67
C ASN A 71 9.58 3.75 6.70
N ILE A 72 10.37 4.69 7.20
CA ILE A 72 11.39 5.39 6.42
C ILE A 72 12.76 5.25 7.09
N ASN A 73 13.80 5.19 6.26
CA ASN A 73 15.19 5.11 6.71
C ASN A 73 15.88 6.49 6.61
N PHE A 74 17.03 6.62 7.26
CA PHE A 74 17.82 7.85 7.26
C PHE A 74 18.26 8.27 5.85
N LEU A 75 18.76 7.35 5.02
CA LEU A 75 19.22 7.66 3.67
C LEU A 75 18.08 8.17 2.76
N GLU A 76 16.90 7.57 2.88
CA GLU A 76 15.70 7.99 2.15
C GLU A 76 15.25 9.38 2.61
N THR A 77 15.25 9.61 3.92
CA THR A 77 14.90 10.92 4.50
C THR A 77 15.89 11.99 4.06
N ARG A 78 17.18 11.70 4.11
CA ARG A 78 18.25 12.59 3.64
C ARG A 78 18.12 12.92 2.14
N TYR A 79 17.69 11.96 1.33
CA TYR A 79 17.39 12.20 -0.08
C TYR A 79 16.24 13.20 -0.26
N PHE A 80 15.12 12.97 0.45
CA PHE A 80 13.95 13.82 0.33
C PHE A 80 14.12 15.20 0.99
N TYR A 81 15.01 15.32 1.98
CA TYR A 81 15.33 16.57 2.69
C TYR A 81 15.86 17.67 1.75
N ARG A 82 16.41 17.29 0.59
CA ARG A 82 16.89 18.23 -0.44
C ARG A 82 15.76 18.92 -1.21
N TYR A 83 14.50 18.59 -0.96
CA TYR A 83 13.34 19.10 -1.70
C TYR A 83 12.39 19.86 -0.78
N VAL A 84 11.78 20.93 -1.31
CA VAL A 84 10.91 21.83 -0.55
C VAL A 84 9.71 21.09 0.06
N ASP A 85 9.05 20.25 -0.73
CA ASP A 85 7.84 19.51 -0.30
C ASP A 85 8.17 18.11 0.24
N MET A 86 9.20 17.99 1.08
CA MET A 86 9.71 16.70 1.59
C MET A 86 8.60 15.80 2.12
N GLU A 87 7.75 16.31 3.02
CA GLU A 87 6.71 15.52 3.69
C GLU A 87 5.72 14.88 2.70
N LEU A 88 5.29 15.65 1.70
CA LEU A 88 4.37 15.20 0.66
C LEU A 88 5.00 14.13 -0.22
N TRP A 89 6.27 14.30 -0.60
CA TRP A 89 6.99 13.31 -1.40
C TRP A 89 7.24 12.03 -0.64
N VAL A 90 7.61 12.13 0.64
CA VAL A 90 7.84 10.99 1.52
C VAL A 90 6.56 10.21 1.75
N GLU A 91 5.43 10.87 2.00
CA GLU A 91 4.15 10.20 2.18
C GLU A 91 3.78 9.37 0.97
N ARG A 92 3.86 9.96 -0.23
CA ARG A 92 3.59 9.25 -1.49
C ARG A 92 4.61 8.15 -1.74
N TYR A 93 5.89 8.38 -1.42
CA TYR A 93 6.95 7.39 -1.59
C TYR A 93 6.72 6.14 -0.75
N ILE A 94 6.32 6.28 0.52
CA ILE A 94 6.09 5.15 1.43
C ILE A 94 5.07 4.16 0.85
N ASP A 95 4.03 4.65 0.18
CA ASP A 95 2.97 3.83 -0.42
C ASP A 95 3.43 2.96 -1.59
N VAL A 96 4.46 3.41 -2.32
CA VAL A 96 5.02 2.74 -3.51
C VAL A 96 6.44 2.23 -3.31
N ARG A 97 7.03 2.43 -2.13
CA ARG A 97 8.44 2.10 -1.78
C ARG A 97 8.88 0.73 -2.26
N ARG A 98 8.04 -0.30 -2.10
CA ARG A 98 8.35 -1.70 -2.50
C ARG A 98 8.61 -1.88 -3.99
N TYR A 99 8.16 -0.94 -4.81
CA TYR A 99 8.25 -0.94 -6.27
C TYR A 99 9.26 0.07 -6.80
N ILE A 100 9.92 0.81 -5.90
CA ILE A 100 10.97 1.77 -6.23
C ILE A 100 12.30 1.21 -5.71
N GLU A 101 13.33 1.34 -6.53
CA GLU A 101 14.70 0.96 -6.23
C GLU A 101 15.56 2.23 -6.15
N PRO A 102 16.18 2.52 -5.00
CA PRO A 102 17.11 3.63 -4.88
C PRO A 102 18.44 3.28 -5.56
N ILE A 103 18.92 4.16 -6.42
CA ILE A 103 20.27 4.08 -7.02
C ILE A 103 21.22 4.79 -6.05
N ILE A 104 22.15 4.01 -5.50
CA ILE A 104 23.13 4.45 -4.51
C ILE A 104 24.47 4.68 -5.22
N ASP A 105 25.10 5.83 -4.95
CA ASP A 105 26.43 6.19 -5.44
C ASP A 105 27.56 5.55 -4.62
N ASP A 106 28.80 5.67 -5.10
CA ASP A 106 30.01 5.23 -4.40
C ASP A 106 30.16 5.86 -3.00
N ASN A 107 29.55 7.04 -2.80
CA ASN A 107 29.49 7.75 -1.51
C ASN A 107 28.38 7.24 -0.57
N ASN A 108 27.72 6.14 -0.91
CA ASN A 108 26.59 5.55 -0.17
C ASN A 108 25.39 6.50 -0.02
N GLU A 109 25.20 7.39 -1.00
CA GLU A 109 24.08 8.34 -1.06
C GLU A 109 23.09 7.95 -2.15
N ILE A 110 21.80 8.16 -1.89
CA ILE A 110 20.77 7.97 -2.93
C ILE A 110 20.86 9.15 -3.91
N VAL A 111 21.11 8.86 -5.18
CA VAL A 111 21.17 9.88 -6.24
C VAL A 111 19.86 9.96 -7.00
N GLU A 112 19.27 8.80 -7.29
CA GLU A 112 18.06 8.70 -8.07
C GLU A 112 17.16 7.57 -7.58
N LEU A 113 15.85 7.75 -7.77
CA LEU A 113 14.85 6.73 -7.55
C LEU A 113 14.43 6.17 -8.91
N LYS A 114 14.57 4.85 -9.10
CA LYS A 114 14.16 4.15 -10.32
C LYS A 114 13.04 3.16 -10.02
N ASN A 115 12.22 2.83 -11.01
CA ASN A 115 11.24 1.76 -10.83
C ASN A 115 11.95 0.40 -10.85
N ARG A 116 11.67 -0.44 -9.85
CA ARG A 116 12.19 -1.81 -9.76
C ARG A 116 11.69 -2.69 -10.91
N TYR A 117 10.49 -2.41 -11.40
CA TYR A 117 9.86 -3.17 -12.46
C TYR A 117 9.73 -2.35 -13.74
N THR A 118 10.00 -2.99 -14.87
CA THR A 118 9.81 -2.39 -16.20
C THR A 118 8.32 -2.26 -16.54
N MET A 119 7.97 -1.31 -17.39
CA MET A 119 6.60 -1.15 -17.93
C MET A 119 6.09 -2.43 -18.59
N THR A 120 6.98 -3.22 -19.21
CA THR A 120 6.63 -4.51 -19.81
C THR A 120 6.06 -5.49 -18.79
N LYS A 121 6.57 -5.51 -17.55
CA LYS A 121 6.01 -6.35 -16.47
C LYS A 121 4.63 -5.88 -16.03
N ASN A 122 4.38 -4.57 -16.05
CA ASN A 122 3.04 -4.04 -15.77
C ASN A 122 2.02 -4.54 -16.81
N ILE A 123 2.36 -4.44 -18.10
CA ILE A 123 1.52 -4.93 -19.20
C ILE A 123 1.27 -6.43 -19.06
N LEU A 124 2.29 -7.22 -18.72
CA LEU A 124 2.14 -8.65 -18.48
C LEU A 124 1.11 -8.95 -17.38
N PHE A 125 1.15 -8.24 -16.26
CA PHE A 125 0.17 -8.42 -15.18
C PHE A 125 -1.25 -8.02 -15.59
N LEU A 126 -1.39 -6.99 -16.42
CA LEU A 126 -2.69 -6.60 -16.99
C LEU A 126 -3.23 -7.66 -17.97
N CYS A 127 -2.38 -8.22 -18.81
CA CYS A 127 -2.75 -9.32 -19.70
C CYS A 127 -3.19 -10.57 -18.91
N MET A 128 -2.44 -10.92 -17.85
CA MET A 128 -2.81 -12.03 -16.95
C MET A 128 -4.14 -11.76 -16.23
N TYR A 129 -4.36 -10.53 -15.77
CA TYR A 129 -5.65 -10.13 -15.19
C TYR A 129 -6.79 -10.35 -16.17
N PHE A 130 -6.64 -9.91 -17.43
CA PHE A 130 -7.68 -10.06 -18.44
C PHE A 130 -7.96 -11.54 -18.75
N LEU A 131 -6.91 -12.33 -19.01
CA LEU A 131 -7.05 -13.76 -19.32
C LEU A 131 -7.69 -14.54 -18.17
N CYS A 132 -7.17 -14.39 -16.95
CA CYS A 132 -7.72 -15.08 -15.77
C CYS A 132 -9.11 -14.54 -15.39
N GLY A 133 -9.37 -13.26 -15.60
CA GLY A 133 -10.68 -12.64 -15.38
C GLY A 133 -11.74 -13.21 -16.31
N VAL A 134 -11.42 -13.37 -17.60
CA VAL A 134 -12.33 -14.05 -18.55
C VAL A 134 -12.59 -15.49 -18.09
N LEU A 135 -11.55 -16.26 -17.77
CA LEU A 135 -11.69 -17.64 -17.28
C LEU A 135 -12.58 -17.75 -16.03
N ALA A 136 -12.47 -16.80 -15.10
CA ALA A 136 -13.29 -16.75 -13.90
C ALA A 136 -14.78 -16.48 -14.19
N VAL A 137 -15.07 -15.74 -15.26
CA VAL A 137 -16.42 -15.29 -15.62
C VAL A 137 -17.11 -16.25 -16.61
N ILE A 138 -16.38 -17.16 -17.27
CA ILE A 138 -16.95 -18.20 -18.17
C ILE A 138 -18.16 -18.94 -17.56
N PRO A 139 -18.12 -19.43 -16.30
CA PRO A 139 -19.27 -20.09 -15.69
C PRO A 139 -20.52 -19.20 -15.62
N LEU A 140 -20.34 -17.90 -15.47
CA LEU A 140 -21.44 -16.93 -15.42
C LEU A 140 -21.97 -16.61 -16.82
N LEU A 141 -21.08 -16.51 -17.83
CA LEU A 141 -21.47 -16.25 -19.22
C LEU A 141 -22.30 -17.40 -19.79
N PHE A 142 -21.95 -18.64 -19.44
CA PHE A 142 -22.60 -19.85 -19.94
C PHE A 142 -23.35 -20.60 -18.83
N LEU A 143 -24.01 -19.86 -17.93
CA LEU A 143 -24.59 -20.40 -16.70
C LEU A 143 -25.48 -21.63 -16.91
N HIS A 144 -26.36 -21.61 -17.92
CA HIS A 144 -27.28 -22.73 -18.18
C HIS A 144 -26.52 -24.02 -18.52
N HIS A 145 -25.64 -23.95 -19.51
CA HIS A 145 -24.83 -25.10 -19.95
C HIS A 145 -23.84 -25.55 -18.87
N TYR A 146 -23.29 -24.59 -18.13
CA TYR A 146 -22.38 -24.86 -17.04
C TYR A 146 -23.06 -25.63 -15.89
N LEU A 147 -24.27 -25.24 -15.50
CA LEU A 147 -25.07 -25.95 -14.48
C LEU A 147 -25.50 -27.33 -14.97
N GLU A 148 -25.79 -27.49 -16.25
CA GLU A 148 -26.10 -28.80 -16.85
C GLU A 148 -24.90 -29.76 -16.72
N ILE A 149 -23.71 -29.32 -17.11
CA ILE A 149 -22.47 -30.11 -16.97
C ILE A 149 -22.18 -30.43 -15.49
N LEU A 150 -22.38 -29.47 -14.60
CA LEU A 150 -22.17 -29.65 -13.15
C LEU A 150 -23.15 -30.68 -12.56
N ASN A 151 -24.44 -30.59 -12.91
CA ASN A 151 -25.43 -31.55 -12.46
C ASN A 151 -25.16 -32.94 -13.03
N GLN A 152 -24.76 -33.03 -14.29
CA GLN A 152 -24.37 -34.29 -14.92
C GLN A 152 -23.12 -34.89 -14.26
N SER A 153 -22.15 -34.07 -13.86
CA SER A 153 -20.94 -34.56 -13.17
C SER A 153 -21.25 -35.06 -11.75
N ILE A 154 -22.15 -34.38 -11.04
CA ILE A 154 -22.66 -34.80 -9.72
C ILE A 154 -23.42 -36.13 -9.84
N ASN A 155 -24.36 -36.22 -10.77
CA ASN A 155 -25.19 -37.41 -10.95
C ASN A 155 -24.38 -38.65 -11.35
N ASN A 156 -23.31 -38.45 -12.13
CA ASN A 156 -22.40 -39.54 -12.53
C ASN A 156 -21.27 -39.80 -11.51
N ILE A 157 -21.33 -39.21 -10.31
CA ILE A 157 -20.36 -39.41 -9.21
C ILE A 157 -18.91 -39.08 -9.66
N LYS A 158 -18.76 -38.14 -10.60
CA LYS A 158 -17.45 -37.68 -11.10
C LYS A 158 -16.92 -36.54 -10.22
N PHE A 159 -16.58 -36.86 -8.97
CA PHE A 159 -16.18 -35.88 -7.95
C PHE A 159 -15.02 -34.97 -8.39
N LEU A 160 -14.02 -35.52 -9.09
CA LEU A 160 -12.87 -34.75 -9.56
C LEU A 160 -13.29 -33.65 -10.56
N LEU A 161 -14.21 -33.96 -11.47
CA LEU A 161 -14.71 -33.01 -12.46
C LEU A 161 -15.53 -31.91 -11.77
N THR A 162 -16.44 -32.29 -10.86
CA THR A 162 -17.24 -31.35 -10.07
C THR A 162 -16.35 -30.38 -9.28
N PHE A 163 -15.30 -30.90 -8.62
CA PHE A 163 -14.35 -30.08 -7.88
C PHE A 163 -13.63 -29.09 -8.80
N ASN A 164 -13.10 -29.55 -9.94
CA ASN A 164 -12.39 -28.68 -10.88
C ASN A 164 -13.30 -27.58 -11.46
N LEU A 165 -14.55 -27.92 -11.78
CA LEU A 165 -15.52 -26.93 -12.25
C LEU A 165 -15.68 -25.82 -11.22
N ILE A 166 -15.85 -26.13 -9.94
CA ILE A 166 -16.03 -25.09 -8.90
C ILE A 166 -14.72 -24.37 -8.57
N ALA A 167 -13.61 -25.09 -8.40
CA ALA A 167 -12.36 -24.54 -7.90
C ALA A 167 -11.63 -23.68 -8.93
N TRP A 168 -11.65 -24.06 -10.21
CA TRP A 168 -10.86 -23.40 -11.25
C TRP A 168 -11.28 -21.95 -11.52
N PRO A 169 -12.58 -21.61 -11.61
CA PRO A 169 -13.04 -20.23 -11.76
C PRO A 169 -12.70 -19.37 -10.54
N ILE A 170 -12.83 -19.92 -9.33
CA ILE A 170 -12.49 -19.21 -8.08
C ILE A 170 -10.99 -18.89 -8.05
N LEU A 171 -10.14 -19.88 -8.31
CA LEU A 171 -8.69 -19.68 -8.36
C LEU A 171 -8.28 -18.69 -9.44
N SER A 172 -8.88 -18.79 -10.63
CA SER A 172 -8.66 -17.84 -11.73
C SER A 172 -9.04 -16.42 -11.32
N GLY A 173 -10.17 -16.25 -10.62
CA GLY A 173 -10.60 -14.95 -10.08
C GLY A 173 -9.60 -14.38 -9.06
N CYS A 174 -9.12 -15.21 -8.13
CA CYS A 174 -8.09 -14.81 -7.17
C CYS A 174 -6.79 -14.36 -7.85
N ILE A 175 -6.31 -15.12 -8.85
CA ILE A 175 -5.10 -14.77 -9.61
C ILE A 175 -5.30 -13.47 -10.38
N ALA A 176 -6.49 -13.25 -10.96
CA ALA A 176 -6.82 -12.01 -11.64
C ALA A 176 -6.73 -10.82 -10.69
N LEU A 177 -7.38 -10.89 -9.52
CA LEU A 177 -7.36 -9.81 -8.52
C LEU A 177 -5.94 -9.49 -8.03
N ILE A 178 -5.12 -10.51 -7.75
CA ILE A 178 -3.72 -10.31 -7.35
C ILE A 178 -2.92 -9.65 -8.47
N SER A 179 -3.14 -10.06 -9.72
CA SER A 179 -2.45 -9.50 -10.88
C SER A 179 -2.82 -8.03 -11.10
N LEU A 180 -4.10 -7.69 -11.00
CA LEU A 180 -4.58 -6.30 -11.07
C LEU A 180 -3.99 -5.44 -9.94
N HIS A 181 -3.99 -5.96 -8.72
CA HIS A 181 -3.41 -5.24 -7.58
C HIS A 181 -1.92 -4.94 -7.81
N LYS A 182 -1.15 -5.92 -8.30
CA LYS A 182 0.27 -5.73 -8.65
C LYS A 182 0.46 -4.72 -9.77
N ALA A 183 -0.36 -4.80 -10.83
CA ALA A 183 -0.31 -3.85 -11.95
C ALA A 183 -0.56 -2.41 -11.48
N ASN A 184 -1.60 -2.19 -10.68
CA ASN A 184 -1.92 -0.88 -10.11
C ASN A 184 -0.74 -0.31 -9.31
N LYS A 185 -0.14 -1.12 -8.41
CA LYS A 185 0.99 -0.65 -7.61
C LYS A 185 2.24 -0.32 -8.44
N ILE A 186 2.51 -1.07 -9.51
CA ILE A 186 3.60 -0.74 -10.44
C ILE A 186 3.30 0.57 -11.18
N SER A 187 2.06 0.76 -11.63
CA SER A 187 1.60 1.98 -12.30
C SER A 187 1.69 3.20 -11.37
N ASP A 188 1.26 3.07 -10.11
CA ASP A 188 1.36 4.12 -9.08
C ASP A 188 2.81 4.53 -8.87
N ALA A 189 3.74 3.58 -8.81
CA ALA A 189 5.17 3.87 -8.68
C ALA A 189 5.71 4.64 -9.90
N TYR A 190 5.30 4.28 -11.12
CA TYR A 190 5.66 5.05 -12.32
C TYR A 190 5.10 6.47 -12.31
N ASN A 191 3.82 6.62 -11.94
CA ASN A 191 3.17 7.92 -11.84
C ASN A 191 3.82 8.79 -10.78
N PHE A 192 4.18 8.21 -9.63
CA PHE A 192 4.95 8.88 -8.59
C PHE A 192 6.29 9.38 -9.13
N LEU A 193 7.11 8.51 -9.74
CA LEU A 193 8.42 8.90 -10.25
C LEU A 193 8.32 9.98 -11.33
N LYS A 194 7.35 9.88 -12.24
CA LYS A 194 7.11 10.89 -13.28
C LYS A 194 6.72 12.24 -12.68
N LYS A 195 5.78 12.25 -11.71
CA LYS A 195 5.39 13.48 -11.00
C LYS A 195 6.56 14.05 -10.22
N PHE A 196 7.29 13.21 -9.49
CA PHE A 196 8.47 13.62 -8.74
C PHE A 196 9.53 14.24 -9.65
N GLN A 197 9.86 13.63 -10.79
CA GLN A 197 10.83 14.20 -11.73
C GLN A 197 10.40 15.55 -12.32
N ASN A 198 9.10 15.72 -12.59
CA ASN A 198 8.56 16.94 -13.20
C ASN A 198 8.32 18.08 -12.20
N GLU A 199 7.92 17.76 -10.98
CA GLU A 199 7.44 18.73 -9.98
C GLU A 199 8.43 18.94 -8.83
N ARG A 200 9.53 18.17 -8.73
CA ARG A 200 10.50 18.34 -7.64
C ARG A 200 11.18 19.70 -7.71
N ILE A 201 11.04 20.47 -6.64
CA ILE A 201 11.77 21.72 -6.42
C ILE A 201 12.84 21.43 -5.38
N LYS A 202 14.11 21.58 -5.78
CA LYS A 202 15.23 21.47 -4.83
C LYS A 202 15.26 22.71 -3.94
N VAL A 203 15.53 22.53 -2.66
CA VAL A 203 15.87 23.64 -1.76
C VAL A 203 17.14 24.26 -2.33
N LYS A 204 17.09 25.54 -2.71
CA LYS A 204 18.30 26.26 -3.15
C LYS A 204 19.24 26.34 -1.95
N GLU A 205 20.48 25.88 -2.13
CA GLU A 205 21.59 26.19 -1.23
C GLU A 205 21.83 27.72 -1.19
#